data_AF-A0A7U0IL32-F1
#
_entry.id   AF-A0A7U0IL32-F1
#
_cell.length_a   1.000
_cell.length_b   1.000
_cell.length_c   1.000
_cell.angle_alpha   90.00
_cell.angle_beta   90.00
_cell.angle_gamma   90.00
#
_symmetry.space_group_name_H-M   'P 1'
#
loop_
_entity.id
_entity.type
_entity.pdbx_description
1 polymer ?
#
loop_
_entity_poly.entity_id
_entity_poly.type
_entity_poly.pdbx_seq_one_letter_code
_entity_poly.pdbx_strand_id
1 'polypeptide(L)'
;FEVSYETFDVKNQGNSKNGAHMYCALDHSTPSTGHNNAQGNNYVLLKNEGLSDISFMLNACYDIITEGFAFSPYVCAGIGSDLVSMFNTTN
;
A
#
# COMPACT_ATOMS: atom_id res chain seq x y z
N PHE A 1 -3.25 5.18 21.07
CA PHE A 1 -2.69 5.55 19.77
C PHE A 1 -1.71 4.47 19.39
N GLU A 2 -1.90 3.88 18.23
CA GLU A 2 -1.10 2.79 17.70
C GLU A 2 -0.64 3.18 16.30
N VAL A 3 0.61 2.82 15.98
CA VAL A 3 1.23 3.05 14.67
C VAL A 3 1.88 1.74 14.25
N SER A 4 1.57 1.28 13.04
CA SER A 4 2.25 0.16 12.41
C SER A 4 2.88 0.58 11.09
N TYR A 5 3.97 -0.08 10.74
CA TYR A 5 4.72 0.12 9.51
C TYR A 5 5.09 -1.24 8.94
N GLU A 6 4.72 -1.50 7.70
CA GLU A 6 5.08 -2.74 7.01
C GLU A 6 5.53 -2.45 5.57
N THR A 7 6.47 -3.26 5.09
CA THR A 7 6.96 -3.21 3.71
C THR A 7 6.90 -4.58 3.07
N PHE A 8 6.36 -4.64 1.86
CA PHE A 8 6.25 -5.85 1.06
C PHE A 8 7.07 -5.69 -0.22
N ASP A 9 7.89 -6.67 -0.55
CA ASP A 9 8.71 -6.64 -1.77
C ASP A 9 7.89 -7.03 -3.01
N VAL A 10 8.32 -6.58 -4.17
CA VAL A 10 7.68 -6.92 -5.44
C VAL A 10 7.89 -8.39 -5.73
N LYS A 11 6.81 -9.12 -6.00
CA LYS A 11 6.89 -10.54 -6.32
C LYS A 11 7.67 -10.76 -7.60
N ASN A 12 8.82 -11.43 -7.50
CA ASN A 12 9.53 -11.93 -8.67
C ASN A 12 8.93 -13.28 -9.11
N GLN A 13 8.29 -13.31 -10.28
CA GLN A 13 7.65 -14.51 -10.83
C GLN A 13 8.66 -15.53 -11.41
N GLY A 14 9.95 -15.40 -11.11
CA GLY A 14 11.03 -16.33 -11.46
C GLY A 14 11.60 -16.16 -12.88
N ASN A 15 10.91 -15.42 -13.76
CA ASN A 15 11.31 -15.24 -15.15
C ASN A 15 12.00 -13.88 -15.43
N SER A 16 12.11 -13.01 -14.44
CA SER A 16 12.70 -11.68 -14.60
C SER A 16 14.17 -11.66 -14.20
N LYS A 17 15.06 -11.34 -15.15
CA LYS A 17 16.49 -11.16 -14.93
C LYS A 17 16.78 -9.75 -14.40
N ASN A 18 17.90 -9.60 -13.66
CA ASN A 18 18.44 -8.29 -13.25
C ASN A 18 17.44 -7.37 -12.52
N GLY A 19 16.48 -7.93 -11.77
CA GLY A 19 15.47 -7.13 -11.10
C GLY A 19 14.46 -6.47 -12.06
N ALA A 20 14.30 -6.94 -13.30
CA ALA A 20 13.35 -6.32 -14.24
C ALA A 20 11.88 -6.38 -13.77
N HIS A 21 11.52 -7.27 -12.84
CA HIS A 21 10.15 -7.44 -12.33
C HIS A 21 9.60 -6.21 -11.59
N MET A 22 10.45 -5.29 -11.14
CA MET A 22 10.05 -4.04 -10.49
C MET A 22 9.83 -2.89 -11.47
N TYR A 23 10.07 -3.06 -12.77
CA TYR A 23 9.96 -1.95 -13.73
C TYR A 23 8.72 -2.10 -14.64
N CYS A 24 8.03 -0.99 -14.87
CA CYS A 24 6.89 -0.89 -15.78
C CYS A 24 7.03 0.37 -16.64
N ALA A 25 6.75 0.28 -17.94
CA ALA A 25 6.69 1.44 -18.82
C ALA A 25 5.25 1.96 -18.89
N LEU A 26 5.04 3.22 -18.52
CA LEU A 26 3.75 3.90 -18.65
C LEU A 26 3.79 4.77 -19.90
N ASP A 27 3.06 4.35 -20.93
CA ASP A 27 2.92 5.09 -22.20
C ASP A 27 2.00 6.31 -22.02
N HIS A 28 2.36 7.42 -22.66
CA HIS A 28 1.55 8.64 -22.70
C HIS A 28 0.45 8.59 -23.77
N SER A 29 0.49 7.60 -24.66
CA SER A 29 -0.41 7.46 -25.79
C SER A 29 -1.79 6.95 -25.36
N THR A 30 -2.86 7.58 -25.83
CA THR A 30 -4.21 7.01 -25.70
C THR A 30 -4.27 5.67 -26.44
N PRO A 31 -4.83 4.60 -25.86
CA PRO A 31 -4.85 3.28 -26.48
C PRO A 31 -5.67 3.32 -27.77
N SER A 32 -5.00 3.56 -28.90
CA SER A 32 -5.57 3.33 -30.21
C SER A 32 -5.60 1.82 -30.43
N THR A 33 -6.75 1.31 -30.84
CA THR A 33 -7.02 -0.10 -31.13
C THR A 33 -5.85 -0.75 -31.88
N GLY A 34 -5.02 -1.54 -31.17
CA GLY A 34 -3.96 -2.37 -31.77
C GLY A 34 -2.54 -2.17 -31.25
N HIS A 35 -2.25 -1.15 -30.45
CA HIS A 35 -0.92 -1.01 -29.82
C HIS A 35 -0.98 -1.37 -28.32
N ASN A 36 -0.37 -2.51 -27.97
CA ASN A 36 -0.23 -2.99 -26.58
C ASN A 36 1.14 -2.65 -25.97
N ASN A 37 2.00 -1.97 -26.74
CA ASN A 37 3.38 -1.67 -26.36
C ASN A 37 3.61 -0.17 -26.49
N ALA A 38 4.36 0.41 -25.54
CA ALA A 38 4.79 1.80 -25.61
C ALA A 38 5.52 2.07 -26.93
N GLN A 39 5.06 3.07 -27.68
CA GLN A 39 5.60 3.37 -29.01
C GLN A 39 6.61 4.53 -28.93
N GLY A 40 7.91 4.23 -29.13
CA GLY A 40 8.99 5.24 -29.17
C GLY A 40 9.42 5.76 -27.80
N ASN A 41 9.97 6.99 -27.74
CA ASN A 41 10.44 7.68 -26.51
C ASN A 41 9.31 8.32 -25.69
N ASN A 42 8.05 7.97 -25.93
CA ASN A 42 6.88 8.61 -25.31
C ASN A 42 6.35 7.84 -24.10
N TYR A 43 7.23 7.43 -23.20
CA TYR A 43 6.86 6.71 -21.98
C TYR A 43 7.70 7.16 -20.79
N VAL A 44 7.15 7.00 -19.59
CA VAL A 44 7.90 7.12 -18.34
C VAL A 44 8.14 5.74 -17.74
N LEU A 45 9.34 5.54 -17.18
CA LEU A 45 9.67 4.31 -16.49
C LEU A 45 9.24 4.42 -15.02
N LEU A 46 8.32 3.56 -14.61
CA LEU A 46 7.92 3.40 -13.22
C LEU A 46 8.73 2.27 -12.60
N LYS A 47 9.29 2.52 -11.42
CA LYS A 47 9.89 1.48 -10.58
C LYS A 47 8.95 1.23 -9.40
N ASN A 48 8.40 0.03 -9.34
CA ASN A 48 7.69 -0.49 -8.18
C ASN A 48 8.74 -0.85 -7.11
N GLU A 49 8.72 -0.14 -5.98
CA GLU A 49 9.66 -0.37 -4.88
C GLU A 49 9.08 -1.29 -3.79
N GLY A 50 7.99 -2.00 -4.12
CA GLY A 50 7.22 -2.78 -3.18
C GLY A 50 5.95 -2.04 -2.75
N LEU A 51 5.37 -2.47 -1.64
CA LEU A 51 4.26 -1.80 -0.97
C LEU A 51 4.74 -1.37 0.41
N SER A 52 4.74 -0.09 0.73
CA SER A 52 4.93 0.40 2.09
C SER A 52 3.59 0.87 2.62
N ASP A 53 3.19 0.32 3.77
CA ASP A 53 1.95 0.67 4.45
C ASP A 53 2.25 1.23 5.85
N ILE A 54 1.63 2.35 6.16
CA ILE A 54 1.72 3.01 7.47
C ILE A 54 0.31 3.21 8.00
N SER A 55 -0.04 2.47 9.04
CA SER A 55 -1.36 2.57 9.66
C SER A 55 -1.30 3.36 10.94
N PHE A 56 -2.29 4.23 11.13
CA PHE A 56 -2.49 5.01 12.34
C PHE A 56 -3.83 4.63 12.94
N MET A 57 -3.84 4.22 14.20
CA MET A 57 -5.03 3.77 14.91
C MET A 57 -5.21 4.58 16.21
N LEU A 58 -6.38 5.21 16.34
CA LEU A 58 -6.79 5.96 17.53
C LEU A 58 -8.02 5.30 18.13
N ASN A 59 -7.83 4.63 19.26
CA ASN A 59 -8.90 3.98 20.03
C ASN A 59 -9.25 4.81 21.26
N ALA A 60 -10.54 5.06 21.47
CA ALA A 60 -11.12 5.60 22.70
C ALA A 60 -11.86 4.46 23.43
N CYS A 61 -11.43 4.14 24.64
CA CYS A 61 -11.95 3.03 25.42
C CYS A 61 -12.63 3.51 26.69
N TYR A 62 -13.69 2.79 27.10
CA TYR A 62 -14.42 3.05 28.32
C TYR A 62 -14.68 1.74 29.07
N ASP A 63 -14.33 1.75 30.36
CA ASP A 63 -14.62 0.65 31.28
C ASP A 63 -16.03 0.82 31.85
N ILE A 64 -16.87 -0.20 31.68
CA ILE A 64 -18.25 -0.17 32.16
C ILE A 64 -18.25 -0.63 33.63
N ILE A 65 -18.30 0.34 34.54
CA ILE A 65 -18.36 0.09 35.98
C ILE A 65 -19.83 -0.16 36.38
N THR A 66 -20.16 -1.39 36.76
CA THR A 66 -21.48 -1.75 37.31
C THR A 66 -21.31 -2.33 38.71
N GLU A 67 -21.93 -1.73 39.72
CA GLU A 67 -21.88 -2.23 41.10
C GLU A 67 -22.49 -3.64 41.17
N GLY A 68 -21.74 -4.60 41.72
CA GLY A 68 -22.21 -5.98 41.96
C GLY A 68 -21.68 -7.07 41.01
N PHE A 69 -20.91 -6.73 39.97
CA PHE A 69 -20.29 -7.72 39.08
C PHE A 69 -18.79 -7.93 39.39
N ALA A 70 -18.33 -9.18 39.29
CA ALA A 70 -16.93 -9.57 39.58
C ALA A 70 -15.95 -9.29 38.43
N PHE A 71 -16.40 -8.71 37.32
CA PHE A 71 -15.58 -8.37 36.16
C PHE A 71 -16.00 -7.02 35.57
N SER A 72 -15.05 -6.31 34.96
CA SER A 72 -15.26 -5.00 34.34
C SER A 72 -15.19 -5.14 32.81
N PRO A 73 -16.32 -5.23 32.08
CA PRO A 73 -16.29 -5.21 30.63
C PRO A 73 -15.80 -3.84 30.13
N TYR A 74 -15.04 -3.83 29.04
CA TYR A 74 -14.60 -2.59 28.38
C TYR A 74 -15.06 -2.57 26.93
N VAL A 75 -15.31 -1.37 26.41
CA VAL A 75 -15.64 -1.15 25.00
C VAL A 75 -14.71 -0.09 24.44
N CYS A 76 -14.30 -0.24 23.19
CA CYS A 76 -13.53 0.77 22.48
C CYS A 76 -14.23 1.15 21.18
N ALA A 77 -14.15 2.42 20.82
CA ALA A 77 -14.43 2.92 19.48
C ALA A 77 -13.13 3.50 18.92
N GLY A 78 -12.79 3.11 17.68
CA GLY A 78 -11.55 3.52 17.05
C GLY A 78 -11.77 4.19 15.71
N ILE A 79 -10.87 5.10 15.35
CA ILE A 79 -10.69 5.57 13.97
C ILE A 79 -9.29 5.21 13.52
N GLY A 80 -9.19 4.79 12.26
CA GLY A 80 -7.93 4.40 11.65
C GLY A 80 -7.74 5.05 10.28
N SER A 81 -6.49 5.24 9.88
CA SER A 81 -6.13 5.66 8.54
C SER A 81 -4.83 5.00 8.11
N ASP A 82 -4.76 4.60 6.84
CA ASP A 82 -3.61 3.95 6.24
C ASP A 82 -2.99 4.81 5.15
N LEU A 83 -1.66 4.91 5.12
CA LEU A 83 -0.89 5.51 4.03
C LEU A 83 -0.15 4.40 3.29
N VAL A 84 -0.59 4.16 2.05
CA VAL A 84 -0.03 3.14 1.17
C VAL A 84 0.81 3.80 0.07
N SER A 85 2.06 3.36 -0.08
CA SER A 85 3.00 3.82 -1.12
C SER A 85 3.53 2.63 -1.93
N MET A 86 3.69 2.81 -3.24
CA MET A 86 3.98 1.67 -4.15
C MET A 86 4.94 1.97 -5.31
N PHE A 87 4.91 3.17 -5.89
CA PHE A 87 5.69 3.50 -7.08
C PHE A 87 6.64 4.67 -6.87
N ASN A 88 7.82 4.56 -7.47
CA ASN A 88 8.78 5.64 -7.64
C ASN A 88 8.96 5.95 -9.14
N THR A 89 8.87 7.22 -9.52
CA THR A 89 9.05 7.72 -10.90
C THR A 89 10.47 8.23 -11.09
N THR A 90 11.19 7.66 -12.06
CA THR A 90 12.50 8.17 -12.49
C THR A 90 12.35 8.84 -13.86
N ASN A 91 12.80 10.09 -13.99
CA ASN A 91 12.76 10.88 -15.23
C ASN A 91 13.83 10.44 -16.22
#